data_AF-A0A1C5Q6I7-F1
#
_entry.id   AF-A0A1C5Q6I7-F1
#
_cell.length_a   1.000
_cell.length_b   1.000
_cell.length_c   1.000
_cell.angle_alpha   90.00
_cell.angle_beta   90.00
_cell.angle_gamma   90.00
#
_symmetry.space_group_name_H-M   'P 1'
#
loop_
_entity.id
_entity.type
_entity.pdbx_description
1 polymer ?
#
loop_
_entity_poly.entity_id
_entity_poly.type
_entity_poly.pdbx_seq_one_letter_code
_entity_poly.pdbx_strand_id
1 'polypeptide(L)'
;MEDTAIGAYTDATHGMTLSAISMAYYRHICPYGLVKFKRYVVNVWDVEPLGRSDEEVAGEGLDRMETYMKEIGIVTDIKELGVTVDMLDGIADGSFAMDGGYKKLDHDEIVEILAASMR
;
A
#
# COMPACT_ATOMS: atom_id res chain seq x y z
N MET A 1 1.11 -9.64 1.39
CA MET A 1 -0.31 -9.73 1.76
C MET A 1 -1.05 -10.16 0.51
N GLU A 2 -1.75 -11.29 0.56
CA GLU A 2 -2.68 -11.64 -0.51
C GLU A 2 -3.99 -10.87 -0.27
N ASP A 3 -4.50 -10.23 -1.31
CA ASP A 3 -5.71 -9.40 -1.32
C ASP A 3 -7.01 -10.22 -1.48
N THR A 4 -6.88 -11.56 -1.49
CA THR A 4 -7.98 -12.54 -1.56
C THR A 4 -9.00 -12.37 -0.45
N ALA A 5 -8.58 -11.90 0.74
CA ALA A 5 -9.50 -11.62 1.85
C ALA A 5 -10.48 -10.48 1.50
N ILE A 6 -10.00 -9.35 0.99
CA ILE A 6 -10.86 -8.21 0.64
C ILE A 6 -11.84 -8.62 -0.47
N GLY A 7 -11.37 -9.35 -1.48
CA GLY A 7 -12.23 -9.88 -2.55
C GLY A 7 -13.32 -10.81 -2.02
N ALA A 8 -13.02 -11.62 -1.00
CA ALA A 8 -14.00 -12.51 -0.37
C ALA A 8 -15.08 -11.77 0.44
N TYR A 9 -14.76 -10.62 1.04
CA TYR A 9 -15.71 -9.81 1.81
C TYR A 9 -16.49 -8.80 0.97
N THR A 10 -15.99 -8.41 -0.21
CA THR A 10 -16.54 -7.29 -1.00
C THR A 10 -17.00 -7.66 -2.41
N ASP A 11 -16.72 -8.89 -2.87
CA ASP A 11 -16.91 -9.33 -4.27
C ASP A 11 -16.15 -8.45 -5.28
N ALA A 12 -15.16 -7.68 -4.81
CA ALA A 12 -14.29 -6.87 -5.66
C ALA A 12 -13.28 -7.75 -6.41
N THR A 13 -13.00 -7.39 -7.67
CA THR A 13 -12.02 -8.13 -8.46
C THR A 13 -10.60 -7.91 -7.92
N HIS A 14 -9.76 -8.94 -8.01
CA HIS A 14 -8.38 -9.00 -7.49
C HIS A 14 -7.52 -7.75 -7.78
N GLY A 15 -7.68 -7.15 -8.97
CA GLY A 15 -6.92 -5.94 -9.32
C GLY A 15 -7.35 -4.70 -8.53
N MET A 16 -8.63 -4.58 -8.17
CA MET A 16 -9.20 -3.43 -7.45
C MET A 16 -8.89 -3.49 -5.95
N THR A 17 -8.88 -4.69 -5.37
CA THR A 17 -8.54 -4.91 -3.97
C THR A 17 -7.09 -4.62 -3.69
N LEU A 18 -6.19 -5.09 -4.56
CA LEU A 18 -4.75 -4.85 -4.42
C LEU A 18 -4.40 -3.37 -4.59
N SER A 19 -5.06 -2.65 -5.50
CA SER A 19 -4.77 -1.23 -5.72
C SER A 19 -5.19 -0.35 -4.56
N ALA A 20 -6.33 -0.66 -3.93
CA ALA A 20 -6.88 0.12 -2.82
C ALA A 20 -5.99 0.11 -1.55
N ILE A 21 -5.23 -0.96 -1.33
CA ILE A 21 -4.30 -1.09 -0.19
C ILE A 21 -2.85 -0.72 -0.53
N SER A 22 -2.50 -0.66 -1.82
CA SER A 22 -1.09 -0.60 -2.28
C SER A 22 -0.34 0.58 -1.70
N MET A 23 -0.95 1.77 -1.67
CA MET A 23 -0.26 2.97 -1.19
C MET A 23 -0.01 2.96 0.31
N ALA A 24 -0.97 2.50 1.12
CA ALA A 24 -0.79 2.38 2.56
C ALA A 24 0.29 1.35 2.89
N TYR A 25 0.24 0.19 2.23
CA TYR A 25 1.26 -0.84 2.36
C TYR A 25 2.64 -0.33 1.98
N TYR A 26 2.81 0.33 0.82
CA TYR A 26 4.10 0.84 0.37
C TYR A 26 4.70 1.88 1.31
N ARG A 27 3.87 2.78 1.88
CA ARG A 27 4.35 3.73 2.89
C ARG A 27 4.82 3.01 4.15
N HIS A 28 4.11 1.96 4.59
CA HIS A 28 4.47 1.16 5.76
C HIS A 28 5.81 0.42 5.58
N ILE A 29 6.01 -0.22 4.43
CA ILE A 29 7.21 -1.03 4.17
C ILE A 29 8.42 -0.23 3.67
N CYS A 30 8.22 1.03 3.24
CA CYS A 30 9.26 1.87 2.67
C CYS A 30 10.53 1.97 3.54
N PRO A 31 10.45 2.20 4.87
CA PRO A 31 11.63 2.26 5.72
C PRO A 31 12.49 0.99 5.70
N TYR A 32 11.87 -0.18 5.53
CA TYR A 32 12.55 -1.48 5.52
C TYR A 32 13.18 -1.82 4.16
N GLY A 33 12.78 -1.10 3.10
CA GLY A 33 13.28 -1.26 1.73
C GLY A 33 13.83 0.03 1.13
N LEU A 34 14.22 1.01 1.95
CA LEU A 34 14.36 2.42 1.55
C LEU A 34 15.24 2.62 0.32
N VAL A 35 16.39 1.95 0.27
CA VAL A 35 17.33 2.01 -0.87
C VAL A 35 16.66 1.60 -2.19
N LYS A 36 15.77 0.60 -2.15
CA LYS A 36 15.04 0.13 -3.34
C LYS A 36 13.93 1.09 -3.72
N PHE A 37 13.21 1.65 -2.75
CA PHE A 37 12.20 2.67 -3.00
C PHE A 37 12.81 3.93 -3.60
N LYS A 38 13.91 4.44 -3.02
CA LYS A 38 14.68 5.56 -3.61
C LYS A 38 15.07 5.28 -5.06
N ARG A 39 15.63 4.11 -5.34
CA ARG A 39 16.03 3.74 -6.71
C ARG A 39 14.82 3.68 -7.66
N TYR A 40 13.70 3.15 -7.20
CA TYR A 40 12.46 3.10 -7.98
C TYR A 40 11.99 4.51 -8.34
N VAL A 41 11.90 5.40 -7.37
CA VAL A 41 11.35 6.74 -7.60
C VAL A 41 12.25 7.66 -8.41
N VAL A 42 13.58 7.52 -8.27
CA VAL A 42 14.52 8.24 -9.14
C VAL A 42 14.37 7.79 -10.59
N ASN A 43 14.30 6.47 -10.84
CA ASN A 43 14.34 5.95 -12.20
C ASN A 43 12.98 5.95 -12.93
N VAL A 44 11.87 5.89 -12.19
CA VAL A 44 10.52 5.76 -12.77
C VAL A 44 9.75 7.07 -12.67
N TRP A 45 9.93 7.80 -11.57
CA TRP A 45 9.19 9.03 -11.29
C TRP A 45 10.04 10.29 -11.46
N ASP A 46 11.30 10.15 -11.88
CA ASP A 46 12.24 11.26 -12.12
C ASP A 46 12.33 12.22 -10.92
N VAL A 47 12.42 11.65 -9.71
CA VAL A 47 12.59 12.42 -8.47
C VAL A 47 14.07 12.75 -8.31
N GLU A 48 14.40 14.03 -8.18
CA GLU A 48 15.77 14.51 -7.98
C GLU A 48 16.27 14.20 -6.55
N PRO A 49 17.35 13.41 -6.39
CA PRO A 49 17.87 13.06 -5.07
C PRO A 49 18.90 14.03 -4.48
N LEU A 50 19.47 14.96 -5.26
CA LEU A 50 20.61 15.77 -4.81
C LEU A 50 20.23 16.68 -3.64
N GLY A 51 21.00 16.58 -2.55
CA GLY A 51 20.86 17.42 -1.37
C GLY A 51 19.68 17.06 -0.45
N ARG A 52 19.05 15.89 -0.65
CA ARG A 52 17.89 15.43 0.10
C ARG A 52 18.14 14.09 0.77
N SER A 53 17.41 13.79 1.83
CA SER A 53 17.44 12.47 2.48
C SER A 53 16.77 11.40 1.59
N ASP A 54 17.14 10.14 1.82
CA ASP A 54 16.58 9.01 1.08
C ASP A 54 15.07 8.87 1.35
N GLU A 55 14.65 9.17 2.58
CA GLU A 55 13.26 9.19 3.05
C GLU A 55 12.44 10.25 2.33
N GLU A 56 12.95 11.48 2.18
CA GLU A 56 12.27 12.55 1.44
C GLU A 56 12.10 12.20 -0.04
N VAL A 57 13.14 11.64 -0.65
CA VAL A 57 13.12 11.23 -2.06
C VAL A 57 12.09 10.10 -2.27
N ALA A 58 12.13 9.07 -1.44
CA ALA A 58 11.19 7.96 -1.50
C ALA A 58 9.74 8.42 -1.26
N GLY A 59 9.53 9.29 -0.27
CA GLY A 59 8.21 9.86 0.05
C GLY A 59 7.60 10.62 -1.12
N GLU A 60 8.36 11.54 -1.74
CA GLU A 60 7.86 12.30 -2.89
C GLU A 60 7.47 11.40 -4.06
N GLY A 61 8.28 10.37 -4.35
CA GLY A 61 7.94 9.46 -5.43
C GLY A 61 6.70 8.62 -5.17
N LEU A 62 6.46 8.22 -3.91
CA LEU A 62 5.20 7.59 -3.51
C LEU A 62 4.01 8.55 -3.67
N ASP A 63 4.20 9.85 -3.41
CA ASP A 63 3.15 10.86 -3.61
C ASP A 63 2.83 11.06 -5.11
N ARG A 64 3.86 11.10 -5.97
CA ARG A 64 3.69 11.14 -7.43
C ARG A 64 2.95 9.90 -7.94
N MET A 65 3.32 8.72 -7.44
CA MET A 65 2.65 7.46 -7.76
C MET A 65 1.17 7.46 -7.36
N GLU A 66 0.85 7.91 -6.15
CA GLU A 66 -0.53 8.01 -5.68
C GLU A 66 -1.35 9.00 -6.52
N THR A 67 -0.76 10.14 -6.87
CA THR A 67 -1.39 11.14 -7.73
C THR A 67 -1.72 10.54 -9.10
N TYR A 68 -0.75 9.85 -9.71
CA TYR A 68 -0.95 9.20 -11.00
C TYR A 68 -2.03 8.11 -10.94
N MET A 69 -2.06 7.28 -9.89
CA MET A 69 -3.11 6.27 -9.68
C MET A 69 -4.50 6.92 -9.70
N LYS A 70 -4.67 8.04 -8.98
CA LYS A 70 -5.92 8.80 -8.96
C LYS A 70 -6.26 9.38 -10.33
N GLU A 71 -5.28 9.92 -11.06
CA GLU A 71 -5.48 10.46 -12.41
C GLU A 71 -6.00 9.42 -13.41
N ILE A 72 -5.52 8.17 -13.33
CA ILE A 72 -5.95 7.10 -14.23
C ILE A 72 -7.17 6.31 -13.71
N GLY A 73 -7.80 6.79 -12.63
CA GLY A 73 -9.04 6.22 -12.09
C GLY A 73 -8.86 4.90 -11.35
N ILE A 74 -7.67 4.62 -10.82
CA ILE A 74 -7.46 3.47 -9.94
C ILE A 74 -8.12 3.75 -8.58
N VAL A 75 -8.86 2.76 -8.07
CA VAL A 75 -9.43 2.79 -6.71
C VAL A 75 -8.28 2.74 -5.70
N THR A 76 -8.23 3.73 -4.81
CA THR A 76 -7.18 3.91 -3.79
C THR A 76 -7.70 3.96 -2.35
N ASP A 77 -8.99 3.66 -2.17
CA ASP A 77 -9.68 3.64 -0.89
C ASP A 77 -10.52 2.37 -0.77
N ILE A 78 -10.28 1.58 0.29
CA ILE A 78 -11.01 0.33 0.50
C ILE A 78 -12.48 0.57 0.91
N LYS A 79 -12.86 1.77 1.36
CA LYS A 79 -14.28 2.11 1.62
C LYS A 79 -15.09 2.12 0.34
N GLU A 80 -14.48 2.47 -0.80
CA GLU A 80 -15.14 2.41 -2.12
C GLU A 80 -15.47 0.96 -2.52
N LEU A 81 -14.79 -0.02 -1.92
CA LEU A 81 -15.07 -1.44 -2.07
C LEU A 81 -16.09 -1.95 -1.04
N GLY A 82 -16.60 -1.10 -0.16
CA GLY A 82 -17.58 -1.47 0.86
C GLY A 82 -16.97 -2.02 2.17
N VAL A 83 -15.66 -1.88 2.38
CA VAL A 83 -15.02 -2.25 3.66
C VAL A 83 -15.43 -1.27 4.76
N THR A 84 -15.83 -1.81 5.91
CA THR A 84 -16.14 -1.05 7.12
C THR A 84 -15.09 -1.29 8.21
N VAL A 85 -15.05 -0.41 9.22
CA VAL A 85 -14.04 -0.48 10.30
C VAL A 85 -14.14 -1.78 11.10
N ASP A 86 -15.36 -2.28 11.31
CA ASP A 86 -15.62 -3.55 12.02
C ASP A 86 -15.18 -4.79 11.22
N MET A 87 -14.90 -4.66 9.92
CA MET A 87 -14.37 -5.75 9.10
C MET A 87 -12.84 -5.88 9.16
N LEU A 88 -12.11 -4.88 9.67
CA LEU A 88 -10.65 -4.82 9.54
C LEU A 88 -9.94 -6.00 10.20
N ASP A 89 -10.31 -6.34 11.44
CA ASP A 89 -9.75 -7.50 12.15
C ASP A 89 -10.04 -8.80 11.40
N GLY A 90 -11.27 -9.00 10.93
CA GLY A 90 -11.64 -10.20 10.17
C GLY A 90 -10.94 -10.32 8.81
N ILE A 91 -10.63 -9.19 8.17
CA ILE A 91 -9.81 -9.14 6.94
C ILE A 91 -8.36 -9.45 7.26
N ALA A 92 -7.83 -8.94 8.37
CA ALA A 92 -6.46 -9.18 8.82
C ALA A 92 -6.24 -10.66 9.20
N ASP A 93 -7.18 -11.27 9.91
CA ASP A 93 -7.19 -12.72 10.22
C ASP A 93 -7.17 -13.59 8.96
N GLY A 94 -7.89 -13.16 7.92
CA GLY A 94 -7.93 -13.83 6.61
C GLY A 94 -6.71 -13.56 5.72
N SER A 95 -5.80 -12.66 6.13
CA SER A 95 -4.65 -12.23 5.34
C SER A 95 -3.39 -13.01 5.69
N PHE A 96 -2.76 -13.63 4.69
CA PHE A 96 -1.51 -14.35 4.90
C PHE A 96 -0.30 -13.41 4.90
N ALA A 97 0.41 -13.38 6.03
CA ALA A 97 1.70 -12.73 6.17
C ALA A 97 2.78 -13.52 5.40
N MET A 98 3.14 -13.02 4.23
CA MET A 98 4.21 -13.58 3.40
C MET A 98 5.58 -13.16 3.93
N ASP A 99 6.59 -14.03 3.82
CA ASP A 99 7.97 -13.83 4.30
C ASP A 99 8.93 -13.32 3.21
N GLY A 100 8.48 -13.19 1.96
CA GLY A 100 9.30 -12.73 0.83
C GLY A 100 9.42 -11.19 0.67
N GLY A 101 8.76 -10.40 1.52
CA GLY A 101 8.77 -8.94 1.45
C GLY A 101 9.98 -8.28 2.13
N TYR A 102 10.03 -6.95 2.11
CA TYR A 102 11.04 -6.18 2.87
C TYR A 102 10.85 -6.29 4.38
N LYS A 103 9.65 -6.68 4.81
CA LYS A 103 9.30 -6.95 6.19
C LYS A 103 8.24 -8.06 6.22
N LYS A 104 8.35 -8.96 7.19
CA LYS A 104 7.25 -9.84 7.59
C LYS A 104 6.32 -9.04 8.49
N LEU A 105 5.07 -8.88 8.06
CA LEU A 105 4.04 -8.18 8.84
C LEU A 105 3.47 -9.11 9.90
N ASP A 106 3.15 -8.55 11.07
CA ASP A 106 2.24 -9.18 12.02
C ASP A 106 0.78 -8.76 11.79
N HIS A 107 -0.13 -9.33 12.59
CA HIS A 107 -1.56 -9.06 12.48
C HIS A 107 -1.89 -7.59 12.70
N ASP A 108 -1.32 -6.97 13.74
CA ASP A 108 -1.61 -5.59 14.12
C ASP A 108 -1.14 -4.62 13.02
N GLU A 109 0.02 -4.89 12.42
CA GLU A 109 0.50 -4.12 11.27
C GLU A 109 -0.42 -4.25 10.05
N ILE A 110 -1.01 -5.44 9.82
CA ILE A 110 -1.99 -5.62 8.74
C ILE A 110 -3.24 -4.77 9.02
N VAL A 111 -3.75 -4.77 10.25
CA VAL A 111 -4.88 -3.92 10.65
C VAL A 111 -4.55 -2.44 10.47
N GLU A 112 -3.36 -2.00 10.87
CA GLU A 112 -2.89 -0.62 10.68
C GLU A 112 -2.86 -0.22 9.20
N ILE A 113 -2.35 -1.10 8.33
CA ILE A 113 -2.32 -0.87 6.88
C ILE A 113 -3.74 -0.78 6.30
N LEU A 114 -4.64 -1.68 6.70
CA LEU A 114 -6.03 -1.65 6.24
C LEU A 114 -6.73 -0.38 6.71
N ALA A 115 -6.55 0.03 7.97
CA ALA A 115 -7.08 1.28 8.50
C ALA A 115 -6.53 2.51 7.74
N ALA A 116 -5.22 2.53 7.45
CA ALA A 116 -4.59 3.59 6.66
C ALA A 116 -5.03 3.62 5.19
N SER A 117 -5.66 2.54 4.70
CA SER A 117 -6.26 2.44 3.37
C SER A 117 -7.70 2.94 3.33
N MET A 118 -8.31 3.31 4.47
CA MET A 118 -9.65 3.91 4.55
C MET A 118 -9.56 5.44 4.51
N ARG A 119 -9.69 6.06 3.33
CA ARG A 119 -9.39 7.51 3.13
C ARG A 119 -10.63 8.37 2.96
#